data_AF-A0A3N7AZX6-F1
#
_entry.id   AF-A0A3N7AZX6-F1
#
_cell.length_a   1.000
_cell.length_b   1.000
_cell.length_c   1.000
_cell.angle_alpha   90.00
_cell.angle_beta   90.00
_cell.angle_gamma   90.00
#
_symmetry.space_group_name_H-M   'P 1'
#
loop_
_entity.id
_entity.type
_entity.pdbx_description
1 polymer ?
#
loop_
_entity_poly.entity_id
_entity_poly.type
_entity_poly.pdbx_seq_one_letter_code
_entity_poly.pdbx_strand_id
1 'polypeptide(L)' 'MTETPKAKGPASYFPSIEKKYEKPIEHWMDVLRNSDTQKHMELVNQLKAEHQMGHGHANALVAAFLAKK' A
#
# COMPACT_ATOMS: atom_id res chain seq x y z
N MET A 1 20.60 2.39 14.72
CA MET A 1 19.70 1.23 14.60
C MET A 1 18.30 1.80 14.44
N THR A 2 17.69 1.70 13.26
CA THR A 2 16.36 2.30 13.02
C THR A 2 15.30 1.33 13.53
N GLU A 3 14.79 1.60 14.73
CA GLU A 3 13.62 0.91 15.29
C GLU A 3 12.40 1.28 14.44
N THR A 4 11.99 0.40 13.53
CA THR A 4 10.66 0.49 12.92
C THR A 4 9.65 0.34 14.05
N PRO A 5 8.83 1.36 14.36
CA PRO A 5 7.77 1.22 15.35
C PRO A 5 6.94 0.02 14.94
N LYS A 6 6.60 -0.87 15.88
CA LYS A 6 5.68 -2.00 15.67
C LYS A 6 4.37 -1.43 15.12
N ALA A 7 4.30 -1.29 13.80
CA ALA A 7 3.15 -0.77 13.11
C ALA A 7 2.04 -1.77 13.40
N LYS A 8 1.04 -1.38 14.16
CA LYS A 8 -0.14 -2.19 14.42
C LYS A 8 -1.12 -1.94 13.27
N GLY A 9 -1.62 -2.99 12.64
CA GLY A 9 -2.60 -2.89 11.55
C GLY A 9 -1.98 -2.97 10.15
N PRO A 10 -2.62 -2.42 9.09
CA PRO A 10 -2.19 -2.57 7.70
C PRO A 10 -0.73 -2.15 7.44
N ALA A 11 -0.23 -1.20 8.22
CA ALA A 11 1.15 -0.73 8.13
C ALA A 11 2.21 -1.78 8.55
N SER A 12 1.84 -2.88 9.22
CA SER A 12 2.76 -4.00 9.49
C SER A 12 3.32 -4.63 8.21
N TYR A 13 2.57 -4.54 7.10
CA TYR A 13 2.97 -5.11 5.81
C TYR A 13 3.96 -4.23 5.04
N PHE A 14 4.16 -2.98 5.46
CA PHE A 14 4.95 -2.01 4.72
C PHE A 14 6.40 -2.44 4.48
N PRO A 15 7.15 -2.92 5.49
CA PRO A 15 8.53 -3.37 5.26
C PRO A 15 8.61 -4.53 4.25
N SER A 16 7.61 -5.43 4.26
CA SER A 16 7.54 -6.55 3.31
C SER A 16 7.20 -6.08 1.88
N ILE A 17 6.36 -5.07 1.75
CA ILE A 17 6.00 -4.45 0.47
C ILE A 17 7.23 -3.75 -0.13
N GLU A 18 7.90 -2.91 0.65
CA GLU A 18 9.12 -2.23 0.20
C GLU A 18 10.21 -3.22 -0.20
N LYS A 19 10.39 -4.30 0.59
CA LYS A 19 11.35 -5.35 0.26
C LYS A 19 10.96 -6.16 -0.98
N LYS A 20 9.67 -6.37 -1.23
CA LYS A 20 9.19 -7.21 -2.34
C LYS A 20 9.15 -6.46 -3.67
N TYR A 21 8.78 -5.19 -3.63
CA TYR A 21 8.58 -4.37 -4.83
C TYR A 21 9.64 -3.28 -5.00
N GLU A 22 10.61 -3.18 -4.07
CA GLU A 22 11.78 -2.30 -4.13
C GLU A 22 11.44 -0.81 -4.28
N LYS A 23 10.25 -0.41 -3.81
CA LYS A 23 9.79 0.96 -3.83
C LYS A 23 9.26 1.39 -2.47
N PRO A 24 9.51 2.64 -2.05
CA PRO A 24 9.08 3.15 -0.75
C PRO A 24 7.55 3.22 -0.65
N ILE A 25 7.01 3.16 0.57
CA ILE A 25 5.56 3.29 0.80
C ILE A 25 4.99 4.58 0.23
N GLU A 26 5.72 5.69 0.31
CA GLU A 26 5.28 6.97 -0.25
C GLU A 26 5.00 6.88 -1.76
N HIS A 27 5.80 6.11 -2.51
CA HIS A 27 5.55 5.88 -3.93
C HIS A 27 4.19 5.22 -4.15
N TRP A 28 3.85 4.20 -3.36
CA TRP A 28 2.56 3.51 -3.45
C TRP A 28 1.39 4.40 -3.04
N MET A 29 1.57 5.23 -2.01
CA MET A 29 0.56 6.22 -1.61
C MET A 29 0.33 7.27 -2.70
N ASP A 30 1.38 7.65 -3.44
CA ASP A 30 1.27 8.55 -4.58
C ASP A 30 0.52 7.91 -5.75
N VAL A 31 0.81 6.64 -6.08
CA VAL A 31 0.02 5.88 -7.08
C VAL A 31 -1.46 5.87 -6.71
N LEU A 32 -1.79 5.60 -5.45
CA LEU A 32 -3.17 5.61 -4.95
C LEU A 32 -3.80 7.02 -4.99
N ARG A 33 -3.00 8.08 -4.80
CA ARG A 33 -3.45 9.47 -4.87
C ARG A 33 -3.72 9.93 -6.29
N ASN A 34 -2.94 9.43 -7.25
CA ASN A 34 -3.13 9.69 -8.69
C ASN A 34 -4.23 8.82 -9.32
N SER A 35 -4.84 7.92 -8.55
CA SER A 35 -5.98 7.14 -9.03
C SER A 35 -7.23 8.01 -9.17
N ASP A 36 -7.94 7.85 -10.29
CA ASP A 36 -9.23 8.51 -10.55
C ASP A 36 -10.37 8.01 -9.63
N THR A 37 -10.13 6.95 -8.86
CA THR A 37 -11.13 6.31 -7.99
C THR A 37 -10.71 6.31 -6.54
N GLN A 38 -11.69 6.41 -5.65
CA GLN A 38 -11.49 6.33 -4.20
C GLN A 38 -12.12 5.07 -3.61
N LYS A 39 -12.65 4.19 -4.46
CA LYS A 39 -13.26 2.94 -4.02
C LYS A 39 -12.14 1.96 -3.65
N HIS A 40 -12.21 1.42 -2.44
CA HIS A 40 -11.25 0.46 -1.92
C HIS A 40 -10.93 -0.66 -2.92
N MET A 41 -11.96 -1.32 -3.44
CA MET A 41 -11.79 -2.45 -4.36
C MET A 41 -11.16 -2.07 -5.70
N GLU A 42 -11.46 -0.87 -6.21
CA GLU A 42 -10.89 -0.40 -7.46
C GLU A 42 -9.39 -0.09 -7.30
N LEU A 43 -9.04 0.58 -6.20
CA LEU A 43 -7.64 0.86 -5.85
C LEU A 43 -6.83 -0.43 -5.65
N VAL A 44 -7.42 -1.44 -5.01
CA VAL A 44 -6.78 -2.76 -4.85
C VAL A 44 -6.57 -3.42 -6.21
N ASN A 45 -7.56 -3.35 -7.10
CA ASN A 45 -7.44 -3.92 -8.44
C ASN A 45 -6.42 -3.18 -9.30
N GLN A 46 -6.30 -1.85 -9.18
CA GLN A 46 -5.27 -1.07 -9.87
C GLN A 46 -3.86 -1.53 -9.44
N LEU A 47 -3.59 -1.61 -8.14
CA LEU A 47 -2.28 -2.10 -7.64
C LEU A 47 -1.98 -3.53 -8.11
N LYS A 48 -3.00 -4.39 -8.17
CA LYS A 48 -2.87 -5.75 -8.70
C LYS A 48 -2.58 -5.77 -10.20
N ALA A 49 -3.27 -4.94 -10.99
CA ALA A 49 -3.17 -4.93 -12.44
C ALA A 49 -1.88 -4.27 -12.92
N GLU A 50 -1.54 -3.10 -12.39
CA GLU A 50 -0.41 -2.29 -12.84
C GLU A 50 0.93 -2.74 -12.23
N HIS A 51 0.89 -3.25 -11.01
CA HIS A 51 2.11 -3.57 -10.24
C HIS A 51 2.21 -5.04 -9.84
N GLN A 52 1.31 -5.89 -10.36
CA GLN A 52 1.24 -7.32 -10.05
C GLN A 52 1.26 -7.59 -8.53
N MET A 53 0.70 -6.65 -7.77
CA MET A 53 0.76 -6.69 -6.32
C MET A 53 -0.17 -7.79 -5.79
N GLY A 54 0.31 -8.60 -4.84
CA GLY A 54 -0.54 -9.59 -4.16
C GLY A 54 -1.70 -8.96 -3.40
N HIS A 55 -2.83 -9.68 -3.26
CA HIS A 55 -4.06 -9.14 -2.65
C HIS A 55 -3.84 -8.57 -1.24
N GLY A 56 -3.11 -9.28 -0.37
CA GLY A 56 -2.82 -8.80 0.99
C GLY A 56 -1.99 -7.52 1.02
N HIS A 57 -1.01 -7.39 0.12
CA HIS A 57 -0.16 -6.18 0.01
C HIS A 57 -0.96 -4.99 -0.51
N ALA A 58 -1.75 -5.19 -1.57
CA ALA A 58 -2.60 -4.14 -2.13
C ALA A 58 -3.65 -3.68 -1.11
N ASN A 59 -4.31 -4.63 -0.43
CA ASN A 59 -5.30 -4.32 0.60
C ASN A 59 -4.69 -3.52 1.76
N ALA A 60 -3.47 -3.86 2.19
CA ALA A 60 -2.80 -3.16 3.27
C ALA A 60 -2.49 -1.69 2.93
N LEU A 61 -2.01 -1.42 1.70
CA LEU A 61 -1.76 -0.05 1.24
C LEU A 61 -3.05 0.76 1.12
N VAL A 62 -4.07 0.18 0.49
CA VAL A 62 -5.36 0.87 0.29
C VAL A 62 -6.05 1.15 1.62
N ALA A 63 -6.09 0.18 2.54
CA ALA A 63 -6.64 0.39 3.87
C ALA A 63 -5.89 1.49 4.64
N ALA A 64 -4.56 1.52 4.55
CA ALA A 64 -3.77 2.57 5.20
C ALA A 64 -3.94 3.96 4.54
N PHE A 65 -4.10 4.00 3.22
CA PHE A 65 -4.36 5.23 2.47
C PHE A 65 -5.73 5.81 2.81
N LEU A 66 -6.79 4.98 2.80
CA LEU A 66 -8.15 5.39 3.14
C LEU A 66 -8.30 5.74 4.61
N ALA A 67 -7.58 5.08 5.53
CA ALA A 67 -7.62 5.42 6.95
C ALA A 67 -6.89 6.74 7.29
N LYS A 68 -6.03 7.25 6.38
CA LYS A 68 -5.30 8.51 6.54
C LYS A 68 -5.97 9.70 5.83
N LYS A 69 -7.06 9.47 5.09
CA LYS A 69 -7.81 10.49 4.37
C LYS A 69 -9.02 10.93 5.18
#